data_AF-A0A3P6FJV0-F1
#
_entry.id   AF-A0A3P6FJV0-F1
#
_cell.length_a   1.000
_cell.length_b   1.000
_cell.length_c   1.000
_cell.angle_alpha   90.00
_cell.angle_beta   90.00
_cell.angle_gamma   90.00
#
_symmetry.space_group_name_H-M   'P 1'
#
loop_
_entity.id
_entity.type
_entity.pdbx_description
1 polymer ?
#
loop_
_entity_poly.entity_id
_entity_poly.type
_entity_poly.pdbx_seq_one_letter_code
_entity_poly.pdbx_strand_id
1 'polypeptide(L)'
;MIPYATIEDASLALGRNLTTLESLWFDYSAAKSDYYLYCHNILFLFLIFSLVPLPLVFVELARSASGWFDRYKIQPKVKNSFSDMFRCYRDVMKMFILVVGPLQLVSYPSIQMIEIRSGLPLPSFGEIAAQLVVYFLVEDYTNYWVHRFFHSKWGYEKIHHIHHEYTAPIGYAAPYAHWAEVLLLGVPTFLGPAIAPGHMITFWLWIALRQIEAIETHSGYDFPWTLTKFIPFYGGAEYHDYHHYVGGQSQSNFASVFTYCDYIYGTDKGYRFQKKLLQQIKQESKKSNMQNGGDNSSMCSLVLLCGGGGNLPEVLRFRSGASMVKSVGLRTARSSSCRLLVVLSISCRYFCGCVAEMELLGSGGVGKVQVWLPAF
;
A
#
# COMPACT_ATOMS: atom_id res chain seq x y z
N MET A 1 -17.14 12.68 -29.80
CA MET A 1 -17.42 14.12 -29.93
C MET A 1 -18.91 14.34 -29.79
N ILE A 2 -19.33 15.49 -29.22
CA ILE A 2 -20.75 15.85 -29.18
C ILE A 2 -21.22 16.11 -30.62
N PRO A 3 -22.24 15.38 -31.11
CA PRO A 3 -22.67 15.48 -32.51
C PRO A 3 -23.64 16.65 -32.76
N TYR A 4 -23.94 17.48 -31.75
CA TYR A 4 -24.91 18.56 -31.83
C TYR A 4 -24.22 19.92 -31.98
N ALA A 5 -24.73 20.77 -32.87
CA ALA A 5 -24.19 22.10 -33.11
C ALA A 5 -24.64 23.11 -32.03
N THR A 6 -25.84 22.92 -31.48
CA THR A 6 -26.43 23.81 -30.47
C THR A 6 -27.05 23.03 -29.31
N ILE A 7 -27.35 23.73 -28.21
CA ILE A 7 -28.08 23.17 -27.06
C ILE A 7 -29.51 22.80 -27.47
N GLU A 8 -30.10 23.56 -28.39
CA GLU A 8 -31.42 23.29 -28.96
C GLU A 8 -31.42 21.97 -29.74
N ASP A 9 -30.41 21.74 -30.60
CA ASP A 9 -30.26 20.47 -31.32
C ASP A 9 -30.11 19.29 -30.37
N ALA A 10 -29.30 19.47 -29.32
CA ALA A 10 -29.10 18.45 -28.29
C ALA A 10 -30.41 18.18 -27.52
N SER A 11 -31.18 19.21 -27.18
CA SER A 11 -32.46 19.08 -26.47
C SER A 11 -33.50 18.37 -27.33
N LEU A 12 -33.57 18.70 -28.61
CA LEU A 12 -34.44 18.05 -29.59
C LEU A 12 -34.08 16.57 -29.73
N ALA A 13 -32.80 16.24 -29.86
CA ALA A 13 -32.34 14.86 -30.00
C ALA A 13 -32.58 14.01 -28.74
N LEU A 14 -32.47 14.60 -27.56
CA LEU A 14 -32.72 13.93 -26.28
C LEU A 14 -34.23 13.87 -25.93
N GLY A 15 -35.08 14.61 -26.63
CA GLY A 15 -36.51 14.73 -26.32
C GLY A 15 -36.80 15.44 -24.99
N ARG A 16 -35.82 16.17 -24.44
CA ARG A 16 -35.91 16.94 -23.20
C ARG A 16 -34.88 18.04 -23.16
N ASN A 17 -35.12 19.06 -22.35
CA ASN A 17 -34.10 20.08 -22.07
C ASN A 17 -32.87 19.45 -21.39
N LEU A 18 -31.69 20.01 -21.68
CA LEU A 18 -30.45 19.67 -20.99
C LEU A 18 -30.55 20.07 -19.52
N THR A 19 -30.00 19.24 -18.64
CA THR A 19 -29.76 19.62 -17.24
C THR A 19 -28.63 20.65 -17.16
N THR A 20 -28.51 21.37 -16.04
CA THR A 20 -27.42 22.34 -15.82
C THR A 20 -26.04 21.73 -16.03
N LEU A 21 -25.81 20.49 -15.57
CA LEU A 21 -24.54 19.80 -15.74
C LEU A 21 -24.29 19.42 -17.20
N GLU A 22 -25.33 19.01 -17.94
CA GLU A 22 -25.21 18.71 -19.36
C GLU A 22 -24.94 19.97 -20.19
N SER A 23 -25.54 21.11 -19.85
CA SER A 23 -25.24 22.40 -20.49
C SER A 23 -23.80 22.82 -20.23
N LEU A 24 -23.32 22.75 -18.99
CA LEU A 24 -21.92 23.06 -18.66
C LEU A 24 -20.95 22.12 -19.38
N TRP A 25 -21.28 20.83 -19.46
CA TRP A 25 -20.49 19.87 -20.22
C TRP A 25 -20.50 20.18 -21.72
N PHE A 26 -21.66 20.52 -22.28
CA PHE A 26 -21.80 20.90 -23.69
C PHE A 26 -20.93 22.13 -24.00
N ASP A 27 -21.09 23.21 -23.25
CA ASP A 27 -20.34 24.47 -23.43
C ASP A 27 -18.83 24.24 -23.37
N TYR A 28 -18.40 23.37 -22.45
CA TYR A 28 -17.00 23.02 -22.32
C TYR A 28 -16.51 22.12 -23.46
N SER A 29 -17.23 21.06 -23.82
CA SER A 29 -16.70 19.96 -24.64
C SER A 29 -17.06 20.02 -26.12
N ALA A 30 -18.09 20.77 -26.53
CA ALA A 30 -18.61 20.76 -27.91
C ALA A 30 -17.54 21.11 -28.97
N ALA A 31 -16.65 22.05 -28.66
CA ALA A 31 -15.57 22.47 -29.57
C ALA A 31 -14.25 21.67 -29.41
N LYS A 32 -14.24 20.62 -28.58
CA LYS A 32 -13.03 19.86 -28.23
C LYS A 32 -13.08 18.46 -28.85
N SER A 33 -11.93 17.99 -29.31
CA SER A 33 -11.80 16.59 -29.73
C SER A 33 -11.79 15.66 -28.53
N ASP A 34 -12.20 14.41 -28.75
CA ASP A 34 -12.15 13.37 -27.72
C ASP A 34 -10.71 13.12 -27.23
N TYR A 35 -9.71 13.30 -28.11
CA TYR A 35 -8.30 13.28 -27.75
C TYR A 35 -7.94 14.39 -26.77
N TYR A 36 -8.39 15.62 -27.02
CA TYR A 36 -8.14 16.75 -26.13
C TYR A 36 -8.76 16.52 -24.73
N LEU A 37 -9.99 16.00 -24.69
CA LEU A 37 -10.63 15.60 -23.43
C LEU A 37 -9.82 14.50 -22.74
N TYR A 38 -9.42 13.46 -23.46
CA TYR A 38 -8.59 12.40 -22.92
C TYR A 38 -7.26 12.90 -22.33
N CYS A 39 -6.60 13.88 -22.96
CA CYS A 39 -5.36 14.48 -22.44
C CYS A 39 -5.51 15.17 -21.07
N HIS A 40 -6.74 15.45 -20.59
CA HIS A 40 -6.94 15.94 -19.22
C HIS A 40 -6.47 14.95 -18.16
N ASN A 41 -6.41 13.65 -18.47
CA ASN A 41 -5.84 12.66 -17.56
C ASN A 41 -4.39 12.96 -17.18
N ILE A 42 -3.62 13.57 -18.09
CA ILE A 42 -2.25 14.01 -17.80
C ILE A 42 -2.29 15.14 -16.77
N LEU A 43 -3.14 16.15 -16.96
CA LEU A 43 -3.31 17.24 -16.01
C LEU A 43 -3.75 16.72 -14.64
N PHE A 44 -4.75 15.83 -14.60
CA PHE A 44 -5.22 15.24 -13.35
C PHE A 44 -4.14 14.42 -12.66
N LEU A 45 -3.35 13.63 -13.40
CA LEU A 45 -2.19 12.91 -12.86
C LEU A 45 -1.22 13.86 -12.14
N PHE A 46 -0.83 14.95 -12.78
CA PHE A 46 0.10 15.90 -12.16
C PHE A 46 -0.52 16.63 -10.96
N LEU A 47 -1.76 17.11 -11.09
CA LEU A 47 -2.41 17.88 -10.04
C LEU A 47 -2.72 17.03 -8.81
N ILE A 48 -3.30 15.84 -9.00
CA ILE A 48 -3.69 14.95 -7.91
C ILE A 48 -2.45 14.46 -7.18
N PHE A 49 -1.46 13.94 -7.90
CA PHE A 49 -0.23 13.50 -7.26
C PHE A 49 0.51 14.62 -6.53
N SER A 50 0.51 15.85 -7.08
CA SER A 50 1.19 16.97 -6.41
C SER A 50 0.45 17.43 -5.16
N LEU A 51 -0.89 17.50 -5.20
CA LEU A 51 -1.69 18.17 -4.18
C LEU A 51 -2.20 17.23 -3.07
N VAL A 52 -2.59 16.00 -3.40
CA VAL A 52 -3.21 15.08 -2.44
C VAL A 52 -2.27 14.66 -1.30
N PRO A 53 -0.97 14.43 -1.53
CA PRO A 53 -0.03 14.14 -0.45
C PRO A 53 0.36 15.35 0.41
N LEU A 54 0.12 16.60 -0.04
CA LEU A 54 0.59 17.81 0.68
C LEU A 54 0.08 17.90 2.13
N PRO A 55 -1.21 17.64 2.44
CA PRO A 55 -1.68 17.58 3.83
C PRO A 55 -0.85 16.61 4.69
N LEU A 56 -0.43 15.46 4.15
CA LEU A 56 0.39 14.48 4.86
C LEU A 56 1.83 14.97 5.07
N VAL A 57 2.38 15.75 4.13
CA VAL A 57 3.67 16.44 4.30
C VAL A 57 3.59 17.40 5.48
N PHE A 58 2.53 18.23 5.55
CA PHE A 58 2.33 19.15 6.68
C PHE A 58 2.18 18.41 8.00
N VAL A 59 1.44 17.30 8.02
CA VAL A 59 1.32 16.42 9.19
C VAL A 59 2.70 15.90 9.62
N GLU A 60 3.53 15.40 8.71
CA GLU A 60 4.86 14.86 9.02
C GLU A 60 5.81 15.93 9.60
N LEU A 61 5.77 17.14 9.05
CA LEU A 61 6.57 18.27 9.56
C LEU A 61 6.06 18.75 10.92
N ALA A 62 4.74 18.87 11.09
CA ALA A 62 4.13 19.25 12.36
C ALA A 62 4.37 18.18 13.45
N ARG A 63 4.35 16.89 13.09
CA ARG A 63 4.71 15.77 13.96
C ARG A 63 6.14 15.90 14.44
N SER A 64 7.08 16.18 13.53
CA SER A 64 8.48 16.36 13.88
C SER A 64 8.73 17.52 14.84
N ALA A 65 7.89 18.56 14.79
CA ALA A 65 7.96 19.73 15.69
C ALA A 65 7.23 19.54 17.03
N SER A 66 6.07 18.88 17.05
CA SER A 66 5.14 18.87 18.20
C SER A 66 4.82 17.49 18.79
N GLY A 67 5.07 16.41 18.05
CA GLY A 67 4.69 15.03 18.42
C GLY A 67 3.18 14.74 18.38
N TRP A 68 2.32 15.70 18.03
CA TRP A 68 0.86 15.54 18.15
C TRP A 68 0.30 14.36 17.32
N PHE A 69 0.89 14.14 16.15
CA PHE A 69 0.46 13.08 15.22
C PHE A 69 1.18 11.74 15.42
N ASP A 70 2.06 11.59 16.43
CA ASP A 70 2.81 10.34 16.66
C ASP A 70 1.89 9.13 16.89
N ARG A 71 0.70 9.36 17.47
CA ARG A 71 -0.29 8.30 17.73
C ARG A 71 -0.91 7.70 16.45
N TYR A 72 -0.84 8.42 15.33
CA TYR A 72 -1.40 8.01 14.04
C TYR A 72 -0.32 7.50 13.07
N LYS A 73 0.96 7.67 13.40
CA LYS A 73 2.06 7.18 12.57
C LYS A 73 2.18 5.65 12.74
N ILE A 74 2.16 4.91 11.64
CA ILE A 74 2.22 3.45 11.66
C ILE A 74 3.60 2.97 12.14
N GLN A 75 4.67 3.63 11.68
CA GLN A 75 6.05 3.41 12.13
C GLN A 75 6.62 4.66 12.85
N PRO A 76 6.34 4.86 14.15
CA PRO A 76 6.67 6.11 14.87
C PRO A 76 8.16 6.47 14.93
N LYS A 77 9.04 5.46 14.83
CA LYS A 77 10.50 5.64 14.90
C LYS A 77 11.08 6.20 13.60
N VAL A 78 10.36 6.11 12.50
CA VAL A 78 10.78 6.69 11.22
C VAL A 78 10.39 8.16 11.21
N LYS A 79 11.31 9.01 10.79
CA LYS A 79 11.09 10.44 10.57
C LYS A 79 11.52 10.77 9.14
N ASN A 80 10.63 11.44 8.40
CA ASN A 80 10.92 11.83 7.03
C ASN A 80 11.19 13.34 6.99
N SER A 81 12.33 13.74 6.44
CA SER A 81 12.63 15.16 6.25
C SER A 81 11.89 15.73 5.04
N PHE A 82 11.68 17.05 5.00
CA PHE A 82 11.14 17.70 3.80
C PHE A 82 11.99 17.42 2.55
N SER A 83 13.31 17.38 2.71
CA SER A 83 14.24 17.10 1.61
C SER A 83 14.04 15.71 1.01
N ASP A 84 13.79 14.70 1.84
CA ASP A 84 13.56 13.32 1.39
C ASP A 84 12.22 13.18 0.68
N MET A 85 11.16 13.77 1.27
CA MET A 85 9.84 13.80 0.63
C MET A 85 9.85 14.55 -0.71
N PHE A 86 10.55 15.69 -0.78
CA PHE A 86 10.69 16.46 -2.01
C PHE A 86 11.53 15.74 -3.07
N ARG A 87 12.58 15.01 -2.66
CA ARG A 87 13.37 14.15 -3.55
C ARG A 87 12.49 13.08 -4.18
N CYS A 88 11.71 12.37 -3.37
CA CYS A 88 10.74 11.37 -3.82
C CYS A 88 9.77 11.96 -4.86
N TYR A 89 9.12 13.08 -4.51
CA TYR A 89 8.22 13.82 -5.40
C TYR A 89 8.90 14.16 -6.74
N ARG A 90 10.10 14.75 -6.70
CA ARG A 90 10.84 15.15 -7.90
C ARG A 90 11.17 13.95 -8.79
N ASP A 91 11.58 12.83 -8.20
CA ASP A 91 11.98 11.66 -8.97
C ASP A 91 10.75 10.98 -9.61
N VAL A 92 9.60 10.95 -8.92
CA VAL A 92 8.32 10.56 -9.54
C VAL A 92 7.90 11.54 -10.65
N MET A 93 8.02 12.85 -10.45
CA MET A 93 7.70 13.84 -11.49
C MET A 93 8.52 13.62 -12.76
N LYS A 94 9.81 13.29 -12.64
CA LYS A 94 10.62 12.91 -13.80
C LYS A 94 10.07 11.67 -14.49
N MET A 95 9.68 10.65 -13.74
CA MET A 95 9.08 9.43 -14.30
C MET A 95 7.74 9.73 -14.99
N PHE A 96 6.90 10.59 -14.41
CA PHE A 96 5.66 11.04 -15.05
C PHE A 96 5.92 11.81 -16.35
N ILE A 97 6.89 12.73 -16.37
CA ILE A 97 7.20 13.53 -17.57
C ILE A 97 7.84 12.67 -18.66
N LEU A 98 8.73 11.75 -18.30
CA LEU A 98 9.54 10.99 -19.27
C LEU A 98 8.88 9.70 -19.74
N VAL A 99 7.97 9.13 -18.94
CA VAL A 99 7.37 7.80 -19.21
C VAL A 99 5.85 7.88 -19.30
N VAL A 100 5.17 8.27 -18.22
CA VAL A 100 3.70 8.16 -18.14
C VAL A 100 2.99 9.18 -19.04
N GLY A 101 3.43 10.42 -19.06
CA GLY A 101 2.88 11.49 -19.90
C GLY A 101 2.96 11.17 -21.39
N PRO A 102 4.16 10.84 -21.92
CA PRO A 102 4.30 10.38 -23.31
C PRO A 102 3.45 9.15 -23.62
N LEU A 103 3.42 8.16 -22.71
CA LEU A 103 2.57 6.98 -22.89
C LEU A 103 1.09 7.36 -23.01
N GLN A 104 0.59 8.24 -22.14
CA GLN A 104 -0.80 8.70 -22.24
C GLN A 104 -1.07 9.34 -23.60
N LEU A 105 -0.23 10.27 -24.06
CA LEU A 105 -0.39 10.93 -25.36
C LEU A 105 -0.49 9.91 -26.52
N VAL A 106 0.35 8.87 -26.53
CA VAL A 106 0.35 7.87 -27.61
C VAL A 106 -0.72 6.78 -27.44
N SER A 107 -1.30 6.61 -26.26
CA SER A 107 -2.24 5.52 -25.95
C SER A 107 -3.69 5.80 -26.35
N TYR A 108 -3.98 6.98 -26.89
CA TYR A 108 -5.33 7.36 -27.31
C TYR A 108 -6.01 6.36 -28.28
N PRO A 109 -5.33 5.73 -29.25
CA PRO A 109 -5.97 4.69 -30.08
C PRO A 109 -6.55 3.53 -29.27
N SER A 110 -5.90 3.13 -28.17
CA SER A 110 -6.43 2.11 -27.26
C SER A 110 -7.71 2.58 -26.56
N ILE A 111 -7.80 3.87 -26.24
CA ILE A 111 -8.99 4.47 -25.64
C ILE A 111 -10.15 4.50 -26.63
N GLN A 112 -9.86 4.73 -27.92
CA GLN A 112 -10.87 4.62 -28.96
C GLN A 112 -11.37 3.18 -29.12
N MET A 113 -10.49 2.18 -29.00
CA MET A 113 -10.88 0.77 -29.01
C MET A 113 -11.75 0.36 -27.81
N ILE A 114 -11.58 1.03 -26.67
CA ILE A 114 -12.43 0.83 -25.48
C ILE A 114 -13.81 1.50 -25.66
N GLU A 115 -13.98 2.40 -26.62
CA GLU A 115 -15.24 3.09 -26.90
C GLU A 115 -15.76 3.98 -25.73
N ILE A 116 -14.84 4.63 -25.00
CA ILE A 116 -15.21 5.62 -23.97
C ILE A 116 -15.93 6.80 -24.63
N ARG A 117 -17.18 7.02 -24.23
CA ARG A 117 -18.02 8.10 -24.77
C ARG A 117 -17.75 9.44 -24.09
N SER A 118 -17.83 10.53 -24.83
CA SER A 118 -17.71 11.92 -24.32
C SER A 118 -18.98 12.76 -24.55
N GLY A 119 -19.99 12.17 -25.20
CA GLY A 119 -21.21 12.85 -25.61
C GLY A 119 -22.33 12.83 -24.57
N LEU A 120 -23.43 13.49 -24.91
CA LEU A 120 -24.66 13.49 -24.11
C LEU A 120 -25.50 12.21 -24.35
N PRO A 121 -26.37 11.82 -23.40
CA PRO A 121 -26.57 12.41 -22.07
C PRO A 121 -25.42 12.08 -21.11
N LEU A 122 -25.25 12.88 -20.06
CA LEU A 122 -24.27 12.56 -19.01
C LEU A 122 -24.63 11.26 -18.29
N PRO A 123 -23.65 10.49 -17.77
CA PRO A 123 -23.92 9.26 -17.04
C PRO A 123 -24.70 9.56 -15.76
N SER A 124 -25.66 8.69 -15.44
CA SER A 124 -26.37 8.78 -14.16
C SER A 124 -25.43 8.43 -13.00
N PHE A 125 -25.76 8.87 -11.78
CA PHE A 125 -24.98 8.48 -10.60
C PHE A 125 -24.91 6.95 -10.42
N GLY A 126 -26.01 6.24 -10.71
CA GLY A 126 -26.05 4.78 -10.66
C GLY A 126 -25.12 4.12 -11.70
N GLU A 127 -25.05 4.68 -12.91
CA GLU A 127 -24.11 4.23 -13.95
C GLU A 127 -22.66 4.43 -13.52
N ILE A 128 -22.31 5.62 -13.03
CA ILE A 128 -20.97 5.92 -12.50
C ILE A 128 -20.61 4.94 -11.38
N ALA A 129 -21.50 4.76 -10.39
CA ALA A 129 -21.26 3.89 -9.25
C ALA A 129 -21.06 2.43 -9.69
N ALA A 130 -21.91 1.91 -10.57
CA ALA A 130 -21.79 0.54 -11.08
C ALA A 130 -20.47 0.34 -11.86
N GLN A 131 -20.11 1.29 -12.72
CA GLN A 131 -18.84 1.27 -13.46
C GLN A 131 -17.64 1.29 -12.52
N LEU A 132 -17.61 2.19 -11.53
CA LEU A 132 -16.52 2.27 -10.56
C LEU A 132 -16.37 0.97 -9.75
N VAL A 133 -17.47 0.34 -9.34
CA VAL A 133 -17.42 -0.97 -8.66
C VAL A 133 -16.75 -2.02 -9.55
N VAL A 134 -17.14 -2.11 -10.83
CA VAL A 134 -16.49 -3.02 -11.79
C VAL A 134 -15.00 -2.68 -11.93
N TYR A 135 -14.66 -1.40 -12.07
CA TYR A 135 -13.28 -0.98 -12.29
C TYR A 135 -12.40 -1.33 -11.11
N PHE A 136 -12.82 -1.02 -9.88
CA PHE A 136 -12.10 -1.37 -8.67
C PHE A 136 -11.91 -2.89 -8.51
N LEU A 137 -12.96 -3.69 -8.75
CA LEU A 137 -12.85 -5.15 -8.57
C LEU A 137 -11.94 -5.79 -9.61
N VAL A 138 -12.06 -5.41 -10.88
CA VAL A 138 -11.23 -5.96 -11.97
C VAL A 138 -9.78 -5.55 -11.81
N GLU A 139 -9.55 -4.27 -11.50
CA GLU A 139 -8.20 -3.73 -11.34
C GLU A 139 -7.51 -4.32 -10.12
N ASP A 140 -8.19 -4.42 -8.97
CA ASP A 140 -7.63 -4.99 -7.74
C ASP A 140 -7.30 -6.48 -7.91
N TYR A 141 -8.21 -7.25 -8.53
CA TYR A 141 -7.95 -8.67 -8.80
C TYR A 141 -6.75 -8.89 -9.73
N THR A 142 -6.63 -8.07 -10.77
CA THR A 142 -5.54 -8.21 -11.74
C THR A 142 -4.22 -7.75 -11.13
N ASN A 143 -4.22 -6.61 -10.42
CA ASN A 143 -3.02 -6.12 -9.73
C ASN A 143 -2.53 -7.09 -8.68
N TYR A 144 -3.40 -7.79 -7.95
CA TYR A 144 -2.99 -8.81 -7.00
C TYR A 144 -2.01 -9.81 -7.63
N TRP A 145 -2.31 -10.29 -8.85
CA TRP A 145 -1.46 -11.25 -9.54
C TRP A 145 -0.18 -10.63 -10.08
N VAL A 146 -0.24 -9.42 -10.66
CA VAL A 146 0.95 -8.71 -11.15
C VAL A 146 1.90 -8.37 -9.99
N HIS A 147 1.36 -7.85 -8.89
CA HIS A 147 2.09 -7.51 -7.69
C HIS A 147 2.71 -8.76 -7.04
N ARG A 148 1.96 -9.86 -6.95
CA ARG A 148 2.49 -11.14 -6.48
C ARG A 148 3.59 -11.68 -7.38
N PHE A 149 3.48 -11.52 -8.71
CA PHE A 149 4.54 -11.86 -9.65
C PHE A 149 5.80 -11.01 -9.42
N PHE A 150 5.65 -9.73 -9.10
CA PHE A 150 6.77 -8.87 -8.73
C PHE A 150 7.45 -9.25 -7.42
N HIS A 151 6.80 -10.01 -6.55
CA HIS A 151 7.44 -10.64 -5.38
C HIS A 151 8.06 -12.02 -5.67
N SER A 152 8.11 -12.45 -6.93
CA SER A 152 9.05 -13.50 -7.33
C SER A 152 10.49 -13.01 -7.18
N LYS A 153 11.44 -13.93 -6.99
CA LYS A 153 12.87 -13.59 -6.83
C LYS A 153 13.36 -12.64 -7.93
N TRP A 154 13.06 -12.97 -9.19
CA TRP A 154 13.47 -12.16 -10.34
C TRP A 154 12.73 -10.82 -10.40
N GLY A 155 11.40 -10.84 -10.23
CA GLY A 155 10.59 -9.63 -10.28
C GLY A 155 11.03 -8.61 -9.23
N TYR A 156 11.35 -9.08 -8.03
CA TYR A 156 11.75 -8.20 -6.94
C TYR A 156 13.13 -7.60 -7.21
N GLU A 157 14.13 -8.47 -7.43
CA GLU A 157 15.52 -8.04 -7.63
C GLU A 157 15.70 -7.11 -8.83
N LYS A 158 14.85 -7.20 -9.86
CA LYS A 158 15.02 -6.43 -11.10
C LYS A 158 14.09 -5.24 -11.23
N ILE A 159 12.90 -5.30 -10.64
CA ILE A 159 11.85 -4.31 -10.88
C ILE A 159 11.39 -3.73 -9.55
N HIS A 160 10.90 -4.59 -8.64
CA HIS A 160 10.10 -4.12 -7.50
C HIS A 160 10.90 -3.63 -6.29
N HIS A 161 12.20 -3.95 -6.20
CA HIS A 161 13.03 -3.49 -5.08
C HIS A 161 13.09 -1.96 -4.96
N ILE A 162 12.98 -1.21 -6.06
CA ILE A 162 12.96 0.26 -6.04
C ILE A 162 11.72 0.76 -5.31
N HIS A 163 10.57 0.13 -5.55
CA HIS A 163 9.33 0.47 -4.84
C HIS A 163 9.44 0.26 -3.33
N HIS A 164 10.10 -0.83 -2.94
CA HIS A 164 10.34 -1.21 -1.55
C HIS A 164 11.53 -0.48 -0.89
N GLU A 165 12.18 0.49 -1.54
CA GLU A 165 13.19 1.33 -0.89
C GLU A 165 12.60 2.12 0.29
N TYR A 166 11.32 2.48 0.20
CA TYR A 166 10.57 3.14 1.26
C TYR A 166 9.91 2.11 2.18
N THR A 167 10.71 1.40 2.98
CA THR A 167 10.23 0.44 4.00
C THR A 167 9.22 1.01 5.01
N ALA A 168 9.17 2.34 5.15
CA ALA A 168 8.09 3.09 5.78
C ALA A 168 7.55 4.11 4.77
N PRO A 169 6.51 3.75 4.00
CA PRO A 169 6.08 4.53 2.86
C PRO A 169 5.55 5.91 3.26
N ILE A 170 5.61 6.80 2.27
CA ILE A 170 4.99 8.13 2.30
C ILE A 170 4.10 8.28 1.07
N GLY A 171 3.09 9.16 1.12
CA GLY A 171 2.14 9.29 0.01
C GLY A 171 2.79 9.54 -1.36
N TYR A 172 3.89 10.29 -1.43
CA TYR A 172 4.65 10.49 -2.67
C TYR A 172 5.38 9.23 -3.18
N ALA A 173 5.62 8.24 -2.33
CA ALA A 173 6.26 6.98 -2.71
C ALA A 173 5.31 6.01 -3.42
N ALA A 174 4.00 6.28 -3.47
CA ALA A 174 3.02 5.41 -4.11
C ALA A 174 3.40 4.98 -5.55
N PRO A 175 3.77 5.91 -6.45
CA PRO A 175 4.29 5.57 -7.78
C PRO A 175 5.83 5.59 -7.86
N TYR A 176 6.55 5.68 -6.74
CA TYR A 176 8.01 5.60 -6.74
C TYR A 176 8.39 4.14 -7.01
N ALA A 177 8.82 3.86 -8.24
CA ALA A 177 9.09 2.51 -8.69
C ALA A 177 9.97 2.51 -9.94
N HIS A 178 10.41 1.33 -10.36
CA HIS A 178 11.02 1.13 -11.67
C HIS A 178 10.01 1.46 -12.78
N TRP A 179 10.45 2.07 -13.89
CA TRP A 179 9.54 2.45 -14.99
C TRP A 179 8.70 1.27 -15.51
N ALA A 180 9.29 0.07 -15.61
CA ALA A 180 8.59 -1.12 -16.07
C ALA A 180 7.47 -1.54 -15.11
N GLU A 181 7.64 -1.33 -13.81
CA GLU A 181 6.60 -1.59 -12.81
C GLU A 181 5.40 -0.68 -13.03
N VAL A 182 5.66 0.63 -13.19
CA VAL A 182 4.62 1.64 -13.41
C VAL A 182 3.81 1.29 -14.67
N LEU A 183 4.48 0.83 -15.73
CA LEU A 183 3.78 0.41 -16.95
C LEU A 183 2.93 -0.84 -16.75
N LEU A 184 3.48 -1.87 -16.08
CA LEU A 184 2.81 -3.15 -15.91
C LEU A 184 1.66 -3.09 -14.90
N LEU A 185 1.79 -2.36 -13.78
CA LEU A 185 0.68 -2.08 -12.86
C LEU A 185 -0.31 -1.07 -13.44
N GLY A 186 0.10 -0.27 -14.42
CA GLY A 186 -0.78 0.61 -15.17
C GLY A 186 -1.78 -0.13 -16.07
N VAL A 187 -1.40 -1.28 -16.64
CA VAL A 187 -2.26 -2.06 -17.56
C VAL A 187 -3.61 -2.45 -16.93
N PRO A 188 -3.65 -3.06 -15.73
CA PRO A 188 -4.90 -3.35 -15.02
C PRO A 188 -5.90 -2.19 -14.92
N THR A 189 -5.43 -0.95 -14.83
CA THR A 189 -6.28 0.24 -14.68
C THR A 189 -7.22 0.46 -15.88
N PHE A 190 -6.89 -0.10 -17.04
CA PHE A 190 -7.70 0.00 -18.27
C PHE A 190 -8.61 -1.20 -18.50
N LEU A 191 -8.45 -2.30 -17.77
CA LEU A 191 -9.26 -3.52 -17.97
C LEU A 191 -10.72 -3.32 -17.55
N GLY A 192 -10.97 -2.63 -16.45
CA GLY A 192 -12.31 -2.26 -16.02
C GLY A 192 -13.07 -1.46 -17.10
N PRO A 193 -12.53 -0.31 -17.54
CA PRO A 193 -13.08 0.46 -18.64
C PRO A 193 -13.25 -0.35 -19.94
N ALA A 194 -12.35 -1.27 -20.25
CA ALA A 194 -12.47 -2.15 -21.42
C ALA A 194 -13.66 -3.14 -21.31
N ILE A 195 -13.98 -3.60 -20.10
CA ILE A 195 -15.10 -4.52 -19.85
C ILE A 195 -16.44 -3.78 -19.77
N ALA A 196 -16.45 -2.62 -19.14
CA ALA A 196 -17.64 -1.79 -18.98
C ALA A 196 -17.34 -0.35 -19.44
N PRO A 197 -17.29 -0.09 -20.75
CA PRO A 197 -17.02 1.25 -21.28
C PRO A 197 -17.99 2.29 -20.72
N GLY A 198 -17.43 3.40 -20.23
CA GLY A 198 -18.19 4.46 -19.59
C GLY A 198 -18.06 5.80 -20.29
N HIS A 199 -18.51 6.84 -19.59
CA HIS A 199 -18.31 8.21 -20.03
C HIS A 199 -16.92 8.73 -19.63
N MET A 200 -16.39 9.71 -20.37
CA MET A 200 -15.10 10.37 -20.09
C MET A 200 -15.04 10.94 -18.66
N ILE A 201 -16.15 11.46 -18.14
CA ILE A 201 -16.27 11.92 -16.75
C ILE A 201 -16.08 10.75 -15.76
N THR A 202 -16.71 9.59 -16.00
CA THR A 202 -16.50 8.41 -15.16
C THR A 202 -15.04 7.97 -15.22
N PHE A 203 -14.43 8.02 -16.41
CA PHE A 203 -13.03 7.66 -16.61
C PHE A 203 -12.08 8.61 -15.86
N TRP A 204 -12.29 9.92 -15.93
CA TRP A 204 -11.51 10.89 -15.15
C TRP A 204 -11.66 10.68 -13.64
N LEU A 205 -12.90 10.44 -13.17
CA LEU A 205 -13.17 10.14 -11.77
C LEU A 205 -12.47 8.84 -11.34
N TRP A 206 -12.49 7.81 -12.17
CA TRP A 206 -11.79 6.55 -11.94
C TRP A 206 -10.28 6.75 -11.75
N ILE A 207 -9.63 7.44 -12.70
CA ILE A 207 -8.19 7.73 -12.64
C ILE A 207 -7.86 8.56 -11.39
N ALA A 208 -8.71 9.52 -11.04
CA ALA A 208 -8.53 10.33 -9.84
C ALA A 208 -8.62 9.49 -8.55
N LEU A 209 -9.68 8.68 -8.43
CA LEU A 209 -9.91 7.84 -7.25
C LEU A 209 -8.80 6.82 -7.07
N ARG A 210 -8.31 6.18 -8.15
CA ARG A 210 -7.19 5.24 -8.04
C ARG A 210 -5.92 5.89 -7.54
N GLN A 211 -5.58 7.08 -8.02
CA GLN A 211 -4.39 7.78 -7.52
C GLN A 211 -4.54 8.17 -6.04
N ILE A 212 -5.69 8.71 -5.65
CA ILE A 212 -5.97 9.07 -4.26
C ILE A 212 -5.86 7.85 -3.35
N GLU A 213 -6.42 6.72 -3.78
CA GLU A 213 -6.37 5.46 -3.04
C GLU A 213 -4.93 4.94 -2.89
N ALA A 214 -4.13 4.93 -3.96
CA ALA A 214 -2.72 4.52 -3.88
C ALA A 214 -1.91 5.43 -2.94
N ILE A 215 -2.16 6.74 -2.97
CA ILE A 215 -1.53 7.70 -2.06
C ILE A 215 -1.93 7.43 -0.60
N GLU A 216 -3.19 7.09 -0.35
CA GLU A 216 -3.69 6.79 1.00
C GLU A 216 -3.04 5.54 1.57
N THR A 217 -2.96 4.46 0.80
CA THR A 217 -2.36 3.19 1.24
C THR A 217 -0.85 3.31 1.49
N HIS A 218 -0.18 4.28 0.85
CA HIS A 218 1.23 4.58 1.09
C HIS A 218 1.47 5.71 2.09
N SER A 219 0.42 6.30 2.68
CA SER A 219 0.55 7.52 3.48
C SER A 219 1.48 7.40 4.69
N GLY A 220 1.63 6.18 5.23
CA GLY A 220 2.35 5.91 6.49
C GLY A 220 1.60 6.40 7.74
N TYR A 221 0.31 6.74 7.59
CA TYR A 221 -0.56 7.19 8.66
C TYR A 221 -1.88 6.41 8.68
N ASP A 222 -2.33 6.06 9.88
CA ASP A 222 -3.64 5.47 10.10
C ASP A 222 -4.52 6.41 10.92
N PHE A 223 -5.36 7.17 10.22
CA PHE A 223 -6.30 8.10 10.84
C PHE A 223 -7.68 7.44 11.04
N PRO A 224 -8.28 7.53 12.23
CA PRO A 224 -9.55 6.87 12.52
C PRO A 224 -10.76 7.53 11.85
N TRP A 225 -10.60 8.71 11.24
CA TRP A 225 -11.67 9.48 10.59
C TRP A 225 -11.62 9.44 9.06
N THR A 226 -10.78 8.61 8.44
CA THR A 226 -10.77 8.48 6.98
C THR A 226 -12.04 7.78 6.51
N LEU A 227 -12.58 8.23 5.36
CA LEU A 227 -13.78 7.61 4.78
C LEU A 227 -13.55 6.15 4.40
N THR A 228 -12.30 5.77 4.14
CA THR A 228 -11.87 4.41 3.85
C THR A 228 -12.18 3.43 4.99
N LYS A 229 -12.35 3.91 6.24
CA LYS A 229 -12.77 3.07 7.38
C LYS A 229 -14.17 2.49 7.24
N PHE A 230 -15.01 3.05 6.37
CA PHE A 230 -16.37 2.56 6.14
C PHE A 230 -16.46 1.59 4.96
N ILE A 231 -15.35 1.37 4.24
CA ILE A 231 -15.31 0.47 3.07
C ILE A 231 -14.98 -0.95 3.54
N PRO A 232 -15.86 -1.94 3.33
CA PRO A 232 -15.61 -3.30 3.77
C PRO A 232 -14.43 -3.90 3.01
N PHE A 233 -13.63 -4.71 3.71
CA PHE A 233 -12.44 -5.38 3.17
C PHE A 233 -11.34 -4.45 2.64
N TYR A 234 -11.40 -3.14 2.90
CA TYR A 234 -10.33 -2.22 2.53
C TYR A 234 -9.05 -2.51 3.32
N GLY A 235 -7.93 -2.69 2.63
CA GLY A 235 -6.63 -2.96 3.26
C GLY A 235 -6.09 -1.75 4.00
N GLY A 236 -6.04 -0.61 3.29
CA GLY A 236 -5.57 0.67 3.82
C GLY A 236 -4.10 0.69 4.21
N ALA A 237 -3.69 1.84 4.75
CA ALA A 237 -2.28 2.14 5.00
C ALA A 237 -1.56 1.13 5.91
N GLU A 238 -2.17 0.68 7.01
CA GLU A 238 -1.55 -0.30 7.93
C GLU A 238 -1.22 -1.63 7.23
N TYR A 239 -2.10 -2.08 6.34
CA TYR A 239 -1.95 -3.36 5.64
C TYR A 239 -0.83 -3.31 4.61
N HIS A 240 -0.70 -2.19 3.89
CA HIS A 240 0.33 -1.98 2.88
C HIS A 240 1.69 -1.57 3.49
N ASP A 241 1.69 -0.82 4.59
CA ASP A 241 2.90 -0.47 5.34
C ASP A 241 3.60 -1.73 5.88
N TYR A 242 2.85 -2.72 6.38
CA TYR A 242 3.42 -4.02 6.76
C TYR A 242 4.12 -4.72 5.58
N HIS A 243 3.52 -4.65 4.39
CA HIS A 243 4.07 -5.24 3.19
C HIS A 243 5.43 -4.61 2.81
N HIS A 244 5.49 -3.27 2.78
CA HIS A 244 6.73 -2.50 2.56
C HIS A 244 7.79 -2.78 3.63
N TYR A 245 7.38 -2.89 4.89
CA TYR A 245 8.28 -3.17 5.99
C TYR A 245 8.99 -4.53 5.85
N VAL A 246 8.27 -5.57 5.38
CA VAL A 246 8.85 -6.90 5.17
C VAL A 246 9.70 -6.95 3.89
N GLY A 247 9.39 -6.12 2.89
CA GLY A 247 10.19 -5.96 1.69
C GLY A 247 10.26 -7.23 0.84
N GLY A 248 11.46 -7.57 0.34
CA GLY A 248 11.67 -8.72 -0.55
C GLY A 248 11.39 -10.10 0.05
N GLN A 249 11.24 -10.19 1.37
CA GLN A 249 10.80 -11.42 2.04
C GLN A 249 9.27 -11.51 2.14
N SER A 250 8.55 -10.50 1.67
CA SER A 250 7.09 -10.45 1.75
C SER A 250 6.48 -11.54 0.87
N GLN A 251 5.67 -12.38 1.50
CA GLN A 251 4.83 -13.41 0.86
C GLN A 251 3.35 -13.13 1.13
N SER A 252 3.01 -11.88 1.45
CA SER A 252 1.69 -11.47 1.92
C SER A 252 1.33 -10.05 1.52
N ASN A 253 0.05 -9.72 1.66
CA ASN A 253 -0.50 -8.37 1.53
C ASN A 253 -0.30 -7.80 0.11
N PHE A 254 -0.63 -8.59 -0.92
CA PHE A 254 -0.49 -8.18 -2.32
C PHE A 254 -1.69 -7.40 -2.86
N ALA A 255 -2.80 -7.37 -2.13
CA ALA A 255 -3.96 -6.58 -2.49
C ALA A 255 -3.61 -5.11 -2.74
N SER A 256 -4.19 -4.51 -3.79
CA SER A 256 -4.02 -3.09 -4.07
C SER A 256 -4.98 -2.27 -3.21
N VAL A 257 -6.25 -2.70 -3.15
CA VAL A 257 -7.36 -1.97 -2.53
C VAL A 257 -8.05 -2.86 -1.49
N PHE A 258 -8.50 -4.05 -1.89
CA PHE A 258 -9.32 -4.91 -1.05
C PHE A 258 -8.63 -6.22 -0.69
N THR A 259 -8.73 -6.64 0.56
CA THR A 259 -8.01 -7.80 1.09
C THR A 259 -8.63 -9.16 0.70
N TYR A 260 -9.65 -9.20 -0.17
CA TYR A 260 -10.35 -10.46 -0.47
C TYR A 260 -9.46 -11.45 -1.22
N CYS A 261 -8.62 -10.98 -2.16
CA CYS A 261 -7.66 -11.84 -2.85
C CYS A 261 -6.68 -12.46 -1.86
N ASP A 262 -6.12 -11.65 -0.98
CA ASP A 262 -5.20 -12.15 0.04
C ASP A 262 -5.85 -13.16 0.98
N TYR A 263 -7.11 -12.94 1.34
CA TYR A 263 -7.87 -13.89 2.14
C TYR A 263 -8.10 -15.22 1.39
N ILE A 264 -8.57 -15.16 0.13
CA ILE A 264 -8.86 -16.34 -0.71
C ILE A 264 -7.60 -17.19 -0.92
N TYR A 265 -6.48 -16.54 -1.21
CA TYR A 265 -5.22 -17.24 -1.51
C TYR A 265 -4.32 -17.43 -0.28
N GLY A 266 -4.78 -17.01 0.90
CA GLY A 266 -4.07 -17.17 2.18
C GLY A 266 -2.77 -16.36 2.29
N THR A 267 -2.66 -15.26 1.56
CA THR A 267 -1.54 -14.30 1.59
C THR A 267 -1.80 -13.16 2.59
N ASP A 268 -2.63 -13.36 3.61
CA ASP A 268 -2.88 -12.42 4.73
C ASP A 268 -2.29 -12.90 6.08
N LYS A 269 -1.75 -14.13 6.13
CA LYS A 269 -1.39 -14.83 7.37
C LYS A 269 -0.28 -14.15 8.16
N GLY A 270 0.76 -13.65 7.48
CA GLY A 270 1.88 -12.95 8.10
C GLY A 270 1.42 -11.71 8.86
N TYR A 271 0.64 -10.88 8.18
CA TYR A 271 0.03 -9.69 8.76
C TYR A 271 -0.87 -10.01 9.96
N ARG A 272 -1.77 -10.99 9.83
CA ARG A 272 -2.68 -11.39 10.91
C ARG A 272 -1.93 -11.89 12.14
N PHE A 273 -0.86 -12.65 11.94
CA PHE A 273 -0.01 -13.10 13.02
C PHE A 273 0.66 -11.93 13.73
N GLN A 274 1.31 -11.02 12.99
CA GLN A 274 1.98 -9.85 13.55
C GLN A 274 0.98 -8.95 14.31
N LYS A 275 -0.18 -8.68 13.71
CA LYS A 275 -1.23 -7.87 14.34
C LYS A 275 -1.71 -8.47 15.66
N LYS A 276 -1.93 -9.79 15.71
CA LYS A 276 -2.29 -10.49 16.95
C LYS A 276 -1.19 -10.38 18.01
N LEU A 277 0.07 -10.52 17.62
CA LEU A 277 1.21 -10.40 18.53
C LEU A 277 1.31 -8.98 19.13
N LEU A 278 1.20 -7.95 18.30
CA LEU A 278 1.23 -6.54 18.74
C LEU A 278 0.08 -6.22 19.69
N GLN A 279 -1.12 -6.76 19.44
CA GLN A 279 -2.27 -6.62 20.34
C GLN A 279 -2.02 -7.28 21.69
N GLN A 280 -1.46 -8.49 21.72
CA GLN A 280 -1.13 -9.20 22.95
C GLN A 280 -0.12 -8.40 23.79
N ILE A 281 0.95 -7.93 23.17
CA ILE A 281 1.97 -7.12 23.85
C ILE A 281 1.37 -5.83 24.42
N LYS A 282 0.50 -5.15 23.67
CA LYS A 282 -0.20 -3.94 24.14
C LYS A 282 -1.14 -4.21 25.32
N GLN A 283 -1.82 -5.36 25.31
CA GLN A 283 -2.68 -5.78 26.42
C GLN A 283 -1.85 -6.13 27.67
N GLU A 284 -0.71 -6.79 27.50
CA GLU A 284 0.18 -7.13 28.61
C GLU A 284 0.82 -5.88 29.24
N SER A 285 1.30 -4.93 28.43
CA SER A 285 1.82 -3.63 28.90
C SER A 285 0.76 -2.84 29.68
N LYS A 286 -0.50 -2.85 29.24
CA LYS A 286 -1.60 -2.22 30.00
C LYS A 286 -1.85 -2.91 31.34
N LYS A 287 -1.82 -4.24 31.37
CA LYS A 287 -2.00 -5.02 32.60
C LYS A 287 -0.84 -4.80 33.58
N SER A 288 0.40 -4.78 33.10
CA SER A 288 1.56 -4.51 33.97
C SER A 288 1.52 -3.10 34.55
N ASN A 289 1.12 -2.09 33.77
CA ASN A 289 0.98 -0.72 34.27
C ASN A 289 -0.17 -0.54 35.27
N MET A 290 -1.22 -1.37 35.18
CA MET A 290 -2.30 -1.39 36.18
C MET A 290 -1.92 -2.15 37.46
N GLN A 291 -1.05 -3.15 37.37
CA GLN A 291 -0.62 -3.96 38.52
C GLN A 291 0.57 -3.34 39.27
N ASN A 292 1.49 -2.66 38.57
CA ASN A 292 2.60 -1.94 39.16
C ASN A 292 2.21 -0.47 39.30
N GLY A 293 1.54 -0.11 40.39
CA GLY A 293 1.46 1.29 40.82
C GLY A 293 2.87 1.83 41.09
N GLY A 294 3.52 2.37 40.05
CA GLY A 294 4.72 3.20 40.16
C GLY A 294 6.05 2.48 40.42
N ASP A 295 6.35 1.34 39.76
CA ASP A 295 7.70 0.77 39.84
C ASP A 295 8.34 0.49 38.46
N ASN A 296 9.41 1.22 38.17
CA ASN A 296 10.16 1.28 36.91
C ASN A 296 11.04 0.03 36.68
N SER A 297 10.42 -1.13 36.43
CA SER A 297 11.16 -2.29 35.89
C SER A 297 10.76 -2.55 34.44
N SER A 298 11.67 -2.27 33.50
CA SER A 298 11.47 -2.51 32.07
C SER A 298 11.50 -4.01 31.78
N MET A 299 10.37 -4.56 31.33
CA MET A 299 10.24 -5.96 30.92
C MET A 299 10.48 -6.06 29.41
N CYS A 300 11.67 -6.51 29.00
CA CYS A 300 11.95 -6.82 27.59
C CYS A 300 11.42 -8.22 27.25
N SER A 301 10.43 -8.30 26.35
CA SER A 301 9.93 -9.57 25.83
C SER A 301 10.58 -9.90 24.48
N LEU A 302 11.34 -10.99 24.41
CA LEU A 302 11.95 -11.52 23.18
C LEU A 302 11.02 -12.56 22.55
N VAL A 303 10.41 -12.26 21.40
CA VAL A 303 9.59 -13.23 20.65
C VAL A 303 10.48 -13.91 19.60
N LEU A 304 10.77 -15.18 19.79
CA LEU A 304 11.51 -16.02 18.84
C LEU A 304 10.56 -16.63 17.81
N LEU A 305 10.83 -16.41 16.53
CA LEU A 305 10.13 -17.05 15.41
C LEU A 305 10.99 -18.21 14.88
N CYS A 306 10.71 -19.44 15.33
CA CYS A 306 11.22 -20.64 14.66
C CYS A 306 10.18 -21.13 13.65
N GLY A 307 10.41 -20.86 12.37
CA GLY A 307 9.62 -21.41 11.27
C GLY A 307 10.13 -22.80 10.88
N GLY A 308 9.31 -23.83 11.10
CA GLY A 308 9.60 -25.18 10.64
C GLY A 308 8.53 -26.18 11.05
N GLY A 309 7.57 -26.42 10.15
CA GLY A 309 6.66 -27.57 10.21
C GLY A 309 5.43 -27.40 11.10
N GLY A 310 4.31 -26.99 10.50
CA GLY A 310 2.94 -27.35 10.89
C GLY A 310 2.39 -26.98 12.28
N ASN A 311 3.24 -26.58 13.23
CA ASN A 311 2.86 -26.26 14.60
C ASN A 311 3.15 -24.78 14.92
N LEU A 312 2.31 -24.20 15.78
CA LEU A 312 2.46 -22.82 16.24
C LEU A 312 3.82 -22.59 16.92
N PRO A 313 4.46 -21.44 16.70
CA PRO A 313 5.65 -21.06 17.45
C PRO A 313 5.33 -20.81 18.93
N GLU A 314 6.26 -21.18 19.81
CA GLU A 314 6.18 -21.05 21.26
C GLU A 314 6.74 -19.68 21.71
N VAL A 315 6.03 -18.97 22.60
CA VAL A 315 6.47 -17.65 23.10
C VAL A 315 7.38 -17.85 24.31
N LEU A 316 8.68 -17.58 24.15
CA LEU A 316 9.64 -17.58 25.26
C LEU A 316 9.66 -16.20 25.96
N ARG A 317 9.60 -16.17 27.30
CA ARG A 317 9.60 -14.93 28.10
C ARG A 317 10.95 -14.76 28.80
N PHE A 318 11.45 -13.53 28.88
CA PHE A 318 12.67 -13.20 29.63
C PHE A 318 12.44 -11.97 30.53
N ARG A 319 13.13 -11.94 31.69
CA ARG A 319 13.19 -10.79 32.61
C ARG A 319 14.55 -10.10 32.42
N SER A 320 14.58 -8.77 32.44
CA SER A 320 15.84 -8.01 32.38
C SER A 320 16.68 -8.27 33.65
N GLY A 321 18.00 -8.46 33.48
CA GLY A 321 18.96 -8.54 34.59
C GLY A 321 19.67 -9.88 34.85
N ALA A 322 19.37 -10.96 34.12
CA ALA A 322 20.08 -12.24 34.28
C ALA A 322 21.16 -12.42 33.20
N SER A 323 22.44 -12.36 33.58
CA SER A 323 23.50 -13.04 32.82
C SER A 323 23.31 -14.54 33.02
N MET A 324 22.94 -15.27 31.97
CA MET A 324 22.93 -16.72 32.05
C MET A 324 23.14 -17.37 30.69
N VAL A 325 24.28 -18.02 30.52
CA VAL A 325 24.46 -19.10 29.55
C VAL A 325 23.65 -20.29 30.07
N LYS A 326 22.49 -20.55 29.48
CA LYS A 326 21.71 -21.77 29.75
C LYS A 326 21.46 -22.49 28.44
N SER A 327 21.94 -23.73 28.37
CA SER A 327 21.54 -24.68 27.35
C SER A 327 20.05 -24.99 27.53
N VAL A 328 19.21 -24.49 26.64
CA VAL A 328 17.80 -24.89 26.58
C VAL A 328 17.75 -26.25 25.90
N GLY A 329 17.71 -27.31 26.70
CA GLY A 329 17.35 -28.64 26.21
C GLY A 329 15.86 -28.68 25.88
N LEU A 330 15.49 -28.40 24.64
CA LEU A 330 14.15 -28.69 24.12
C LEU A 330 13.92 -30.21 24.22
N ARG A 331 12.93 -30.63 25.00
CA ARG A 331 12.48 -32.02 25.01
C ARG A 331 11.95 -32.34 23.62
N THR A 332 12.63 -33.28 22.98
CA THR A 332 12.36 -33.80 21.66
C THR A 332 10.97 -34.43 21.60
N ALA A 333 10.12 -33.95 20.70
CA ALA A 333 9.13 -34.82 20.09
C ALA A 333 9.90 -35.83 19.23
N ARG A 334 9.78 -37.13 19.54
CA ARG A 334 10.41 -38.21 18.80
C ARG A 334 9.92 -38.20 17.35
N SER A 335 10.73 -37.68 16.44
CA SER A 335 10.78 -38.11 15.05
C SER A 335 12.24 -38.18 14.65
N SER A 336 12.69 -39.39 14.34
CA SER A 336 14.05 -39.74 13.97
C SER A 336 14.43 -39.08 12.64
N SER A 337 15.23 -37.99 12.68
CA SER A 337 16.32 -37.70 11.72
C SER A 337 16.87 -36.25 11.72
N CYS A 338 16.56 -35.37 12.68
CA CYS A 338 17.23 -34.06 12.76
C CYS A 338 17.54 -33.64 14.20
N ARG A 339 18.83 -33.49 14.54
CA ARG A 339 19.27 -32.78 15.75
C ARG A 339 19.58 -31.34 15.33
N LEU A 340 18.69 -30.40 15.65
CA LEU A 340 18.96 -28.97 15.48
C LEU A 340 19.50 -28.43 16.82
N LEU A 341 20.75 -27.96 16.83
CA LEU A 341 21.32 -27.26 17.98
C LEU A 341 21.25 -25.77 17.68
N VAL A 342 20.43 -25.03 18.44
CA VAL A 342 20.36 -23.57 18.34
C VAL A 342 21.21 -22.97 19.46
N VAL A 343 22.32 -22.35 19.11
CA VAL A 343 23.15 -21.58 20.04
C VAL A 343 22.80 -20.11 19.88
N LEU A 344 22.13 -19.54 20.88
CA LEU A 344 21.84 -18.10 20.96
C LEU A 344 22.96 -17.42 21.74
N SER A 345 23.78 -16.62 21.06
CA SER A 345 24.72 -15.70 21.72
C SER A 345 24.13 -14.29 21.67
N ILE A 346 23.65 -13.79 22.81
CA ILE A 346 23.11 -12.43 22.94
C ILE A 346 24.21 -11.59 23.60
N SER A 347 24.85 -10.71 22.82
CA SER A 347 25.80 -9.73 23.37
C SER A 347 25.08 -8.40 23.59
N CYS A 348 24.69 -8.12 24.84
CA CYS A 348 24.15 -6.83 25.23
C CYS A 348 25.30 -5.87 25.55
N ARG A 349 25.57 -4.89 24.68
CA ARG A 349 26.30 -3.68 25.09
C ARG A 349 25.30 -2.55 25.31
N TYR A 350 25.47 -1.89 26.45
CA TYR A 350 24.65 -0.79 26.95
C TYR A 350 24.33 0.25 25.85
N PHE A 351 23.09 0.75 25.86
CA PHE A 351 22.63 1.95 25.15
C PHE A 351 22.72 1.94 23.60
N CYS A 352 22.17 0.91 22.95
CA CYS A 352 21.55 1.00 21.62
C CYS A 352 20.88 -0.33 21.31
N GLY A 353 19.85 -0.36 20.45
CA GLY A 353 19.03 -1.55 20.18
C GLY A 353 19.80 -2.87 20.03
N CYS A 354 19.19 -3.98 20.48
CA CYS A 354 19.80 -5.31 20.35
C CYS A 354 19.69 -5.82 18.91
N VAL A 355 20.83 -6.16 18.31
CA VAL A 355 20.90 -7.07 17.15
C VAL A 355 21.14 -8.47 17.71
N ALA A 356 20.21 -9.40 17.48
CA ALA A 356 20.46 -10.81 17.74
C ALA A 356 20.97 -11.45 16.43
N GLU A 357 22.22 -11.92 16.41
CA GLU A 357 22.70 -12.83 15.38
C GLU A 357 22.32 -14.26 15.77
N MET A 358 21.50 -14.92 14.96
CA MET A 358 21.26 -16.36 15.07
C MET A 358 22.20 -17.12 14.13
N GLU A 359 23.06 -17.99 14.69
CA GLU A 359 23.77 -19.01 13.93
C GLU A 359 22.98 -20.32 13.98
N LEU A 360 22.46 -20.75 12.84
CA LEU A 360 21.87 -22.08 12.66
C LEU A 360 22.97 -23.07 12.29
N LEU A 361 23.36 -23.94 13.22
CA LEU A 361 24.23 -25.08 12.94
C LEU A 361 23.38 -26.31 12.58
N GLY A 362 23.17 -26.50 11.28
CA GLY A 362 22.66 -27.75 10.70
C GLY A 362 23.76 -28.45 9.89
N SER A 363 23.60 -29.75 9.65
CA SER A 363 24.53 -30.59 8.87
C SER A 363 24.65 -30.23 7.37
N GLY A 364 24.28 -29.01 6.97
CA GLY A 364 24.25 -28.52 5.58
C GLY A 364 24.67 -27.05 5.38
N GLY A 365 25.27 -26.40 6.38
CA GLY A 365 25.84 -25.05 6.24
C GLY A 365 25.19 -23.97 7.11
N VAL A 366 25.92 -22.86 7.28
CA VAL A 366 25.58 -21.73 8.19
C VAL A 366 24.66 -20.74 7.48
N GLY A 367 23.47 -20.49 8.04
CA GLY A 367 22.57 -19.40 7.63
C GLY A 367 22.42 -18.37 8.74
N LYS A 368 22.59 -17.08 8.42
CA LYS A 368 22.34 -15.95 9.34
C LYS A 368 20.90 -15.46 9.17
N VAL A 369 20.18 -15.27 10.28
CA VAL A 369 18.86 -14.63 10.32
C VAL A 369 18.91 -13.45 11.29
N GLN A 370 18.46 -12.27 10.85
CA GLN A 370 18.30 -11.08 11.69
C GLN A 370 16.83 -10.93 12.09
N VAL A 371 16.56 -10.78 13.39
CA VAL A 371 15.22 -10.49 13.94
C VAL A 371 15.33 -9.29 14.86
N TRP A 372 14.46 -8.29 14.68
CA TRP A 372 14.43 -7.10 15.53
C TRP A 372 13.39 -7.23 16.63
N LEU A 373 13.75 -6.80 17.84
CA LEU A 373 12.82 -6.67 18.97
C LEU A 373 12.45 -5.22 19.21
N PRO A 374 11.16 -4.88 19.36
CA PRO A 374 10.79 -3.59 19.92
C PRO A 374 11.24 -3.50 21.38
N ALA A 375 12.16 -2.59 21.68
CA ALA A 375 12.36 -2.09 23.04
C ALA A 375 11.13 -1.26 23.44
N PHE A 376 10.50 -1.63 24.55
CA PHE A 376 9.45 -0.86 25.25
C PHE A 376 10.07 0.12 26.24
#